data_AF-A0A183VCX5-F1
#
_entry.id   AF-A0A183VCX5-F1
#
_cell.length_a   1.000
_cell.length_b   1.000
_cell.length_c   1.000
_cell.angle_alpha   90.00
_cell.angle_beta   90.00
_cell.angle_gamma   90.00
#
_symmetry.space_group_name_H-M   'P 1'
#
loop_
_entity.id
_entity.type
_entity.pdbx_description
1 polymer ?
#
loop_
_entity_poly.entity_id
_entity_poly.type
_entity_poly.pdbx_seq_one_letter_code
_entity_poly.pdbx_strand_id
1 'polypeptide(L)'
;MYKMKDGGGRAKPFRPEENILKSTSYTPTVNSTSTGTIFQNPTEAFVGETITQSEFTTKQPTRAKSMKPPPTRIGNQSEPFVASSTQKYDFVEKKVERSKAFKPRSSYQRIDEPLDALSVSKANYIPLELNRSKMVKPKSRQRISNAPFEDDTEQRSNFSAKRVEVVVAHRPHTEYKLTPGPTETNTTYSLGYKPLKGERQQAFRPPVARNAPEGIFEGTTTNAADFVPKRNKICPAEYVLSRRLVN
;
A
#
# COMPACT_ATOMS: atom_id res chain seq x y z
N MET A 1 33.51 35.43 -9.43
CA MET A 1 32.06 35.72 -9.40
C MET A 1 31.43 35.03 -10.61
N TYR A 2 30.48 34.10 -10.42
CA TYR A 2 29.87 33.28 -11.51
C TYR A 2 30.89 32.36 -12.27
N LYS A 3 30.55 31.31 -13.07
CA LYS A 3 29.30 30.75 -13.66
C LYS A 3 29.24 29.20 -13.47
N MET A 4 28.09 28.56 -13.17
CA MET A 4 27.19 27.75 -14.07
C MET A 4 27.74 26.35 -14.51
N LYS A 5 26.95 25.29 -14.78
CA LYS A 5 25.48 25.02 -14.68
C LYS A 5 25.17 23.51 -14.76
N ASP A 6 23.91 23.17 -14.47
CA ASP A 6 23.03 22.07 -14.95
C ASP A 6 23.58 20.68 -15.38
N GLY A 7 22.90 19.60 -14.98
CA GLY A 7 23.01 18.28 -15.62
C GLY A 7 22.34 17.15 -14.81
N GLY A 8 21.30 16.50 -15.35
CA GLY A 8 20.62 15.38 -14.70
C GLY A 8 20.46 14.16 -15.63
N GLY A 9 20.35 12.95 -15.05
CA GLY A 9 20.19 11.70 -15.81
C GLY A 9 19.72 10.53 -14.94
N ARG A 10 19.06 9.52 -15.54
CA ARG A 10 18.50 8.33 -14.86
C ARG A 10 18.86 7.02 -15.61
N ALA A 11 19.32 6.02 -14.87
CA ALA A 11 19.28 4.57 -15.20
C ALA A 11 20.08 4.16 -16.48
N LYS A 12 20.26 2.89 -16.89
CA LYS A 12 19.73 1.55 -16.50
C LYS A 12 20.88 0.51 -16.40
N PRO A 13 20.65 -0.73 -15.88
CA PRO A 13 21.66 -1.79 -15.74
C PRO A 13 21.61 -2.86 -16.87
N PHE A 14 22.65 -3.70 -17.00
CA PHE A 14 22.54 -5.17 -17.24
C PHE A 14 23.88 -5.93 -17.02
N ARG A 15 23.90 -7.23 -17.36
CA ARG A 15 24.83 -8.35 -17.05
C ARG A 15 25.48 -8.90 -18.35
N PRO A 16 26.62 -9.61 -18.28
CA PRO A 16 27.09 -10.48 -19.37
C PRO A 16 27.36 -11.95 -18.94
N GLU A 17 27.41 -12.87 -19.92
CA GLU A 17 27.88 -14.27 -19.84
C GLU A 17 28.57 -14.70 -21.16
N GLU A 18 29.14 -15.93 -21.20
CA GLU A 18 29.46 -16.80 -22.39
C GLU A 18 30.79 -16.70 -23.22
N ASN A 19 31.65 -17.74 -23.06
CA ASN A 19 32.10 -18.78 -24.04
C ASN A 19 33.27 -18.70 -25.11
N ILE A 20 34.28 -19.59 -24.94
CA ILE A 20 34.99 -20.56 -25.87
C ILE A 20 36.03 -20.13 -26.99
N LEU A 21 37.18 -20.89 -27.16
CA LEU A 21 37.81 -21.45 -28.43
C LEU A 21 39.39 -21.57 -28.51
N LYS A 22 39.97 -22.67 -29.12
CA LYS A 22 41.27 -22.80 -29.94
C LYS A 22 41.77 -24.27 -30.25
N SER A 23 42.71 -24.53 -31.22
CA SER A 23 43.05 -25.89 -31.82
C SER A 23 44.37 -26.06 -32.71
N THR A 24 44.69 -27.31 -33.23
CA THR A 24 45.51 -27.83 -34.45
C THR A 24 47.03 -28.34 -34.44
N SER A 25 47.56 -29.02 -35.53
CA SER A 25 48.70 -30.05 -35.60
C SER A 25 49.38 -30.42 -37.02
N TYR A 26 50.37 -31.40 -37.20
CA TYR A 26 50.59 -32.42 -38.37
C TYR A 26 51.98 -33.24 -38.64
N THR A 27 52.02 -34.53 -39.19
CA THR A 27 53.19 -35.47 -39.64
C THR A 27 52.97 -36.77 -40.64
N PRO A 28 54.01 -37.47 -41.30
CA PRO A 28 53.94 -38.61 -42.36
C PRO A 28 54.96 -39.89 -42.41
N THR A 29 54.91 -40.91 -43.36
CA THR A 29 55.76 -42.24 -43.50
C THR A 29 55.95 -43.03 -44.91
N VAL A 30 56.78 -44.16 -45.07
CA VAL A 30 57.19 -45.06 -46.30
C VAL A 30 57.85 -46.50 -45.96
N ASN A 31 58.42 -47.56 -46.71
CA ASN A 31 58.47 -48.37 -48.04
C ASN A 31 59.55 -49.60 -47.99
N SER A 32 59.97 -50.61 -48.85
CA SER A 32 59.57 -51.56 -50.03
C SER A 32 60.71 -52.60 -50.57
N THR A 33 60.53 -53.90 -51.08
CA THR A 33 61.63 -54.85 -51.70
C THR A 33 61.23 -56.20 -52.51
N SER A 34 62.13 -57.05 -53.17
CA SER A 34 61.89 -58.39 -53.91
C SER A 34 63.11 -59.38 -54.36
N THR A 35 62.97 -60.64 -54.94
CA THR A 35 64.07 -61.65 -55.43
C THR A 35 63.69 -62.94 -56.35
N GLY A 36 64.61 -63.90 -56.83
CA GLY A 36 64.34 -65.18 -57.67
C GLY A 36 65.51 -66.27 -58.03
N THR A 37 65.29 -67.45 -58.75
CA THR A 37 66.24 -68.68 -58.96
C THR A 37 66.04 -69.75 -60.18
N ILE A 38 66.87 -70.85 -60.38
CA ILE A 38 66.89 -71.96 -61.49
C ILE A 38 67.74 -73.31 -61.11
N PHE A 39 68.02 -74.54 -61.72
CA PHE A 39 67.81 -75.55 -62.88
C PHE A 39 68.23 -77.07 -62.46
N GLN A 40 68.53 -78.27 -63.10
CA GLN A 40 68.69 -79.05 -64.44
C GLN A 40 68.91 -80.66 -64.27
N ASN A 41 68.81 -81.65 -65.26
CA ASN A 41 68.97 -83.19 -65.11
C ASN A 41 69.34 -84.14 -66.37
N PRO A 42 69.79 -85.47 -66.25
CA PRO A 42 69.77 -86.64 -67.22
C PRO A 42 68.41 -87.45 -67.30
N THR A 43 68.31 -88.71 -67.81
CA THR A 43 67.10 -89.19 -68.57
C THR A 43 66.32 -90.50 -68.20
N GLU A 44 66.32 -91.10 -66.99
CA GLU A 44 65.29 -92.14 -66.66
C GLU A 44 64.90 -92.17 -65.16
N ALA A 45 63.73 -92.72 -64.81
CA ALA A 45 63.01 -92.44 -63.56
C ALA A 45 62.96 -93.61 -62.55
N PHE A 46 63.58 -93.39 -61.39
CA PHE A 46 63.55 -94.19 -60.16
C PHE A 46 63.82 -93.19 -59.00
N VAL A 47 63.36 -93.33 -57.75
CA VAL A 47 62.98 -94.52 -56.99
C VAL A 47 61.63 -94.31 -56.31
N GLY A 48 60.92 -95.40 -56.02
CA GLY A 48 59.77 -95.38 -55.12
C GLY A 48 60.12 -95.00 -53.67
N GLU A 49 59.08 -94.64 -52.93
CA GLU A 49 59.10 -94.36 -51.50
C GLU A 49 59.67 -95.58 -50.74
N THR A 50 60.77 -95.38 -50.02
CA THR A 50 61.39 -96.45 -49.22
C THR A 50 60.58 -96.70 -47.95
N ILE A 51 60.66 -97.91 -47.38
CA ILE A 51 59.91 -98.30 -46.15
C ILE A 51 60.10 -97.27 -45.01
N THR A 52 61.31 -96.71 -44.91
CA THR A 52 61.66 -95.62 -43.99
C THR A 52 60.84 -94.35 -44.15
N GLN A 53 60.41 -93.99 -45.37
CA GLN A 53 59.57 -92.81 -45.64
C GLN A 53 58.13 -93.03 -45.16
N SER A 54 57.59 -94.25 -45.30
CA SER A 54 56.28 -94.61 -44.74
C SER A 54 56.29 -94.72 -43.21
N GLU A 55 57.38 -95.18 -42.61
CA GLU A 55 57.49 -95.35 -41.16
C GLU A 55 57.78 -94.03 -40.41
N PHE A 56 58.56 -93.11 -41.00
CA PHE A 56 58.83 -91.78 -40.43
C PHE A 56 57.76 -90.72 -40.77
N THR A 57 56.51 -90.97 -40.37
CA THR A 57 55.50 -89.90 -40.32
C THR A 57 55.76 -88.96 -39.13
N THR A 58 55.87 -87.65 -39.39
CA THR A 58 56.20 -86.64 -38.37
C THR A 58 55.11 -86.48 -37.31
N LYS A 59 55.33 -87.03 -36.12
CA LYS A 59 54.43 -86.86 -34.97
C LYS A 59 54.82 -85.59 -34.20
N GLN A 60 53.87 -84.66 -34.03
CA GLN A 60 54.07 -83.41 -33.32
C GLN A 60 54.36 -83.67 -31.82
N PRO A 61 55.56 -83.32 -31.30
CA PRO A 61 55.89 -83.56 -29.90
C PRO A 61 55.17 -82.55 -29.01
N THR A 62 54.41 -83.03 -28.01
CA THR A 62 53.72 -82.15 -27.07
C THR A 62 54.68 -81.61 -26.00
N ARG A 63 54.45 -80.34 -25.65
CA ARG A 63 55.43 -79.46 -24.99
C ARG A 63 55.58 -79.71 -23.48
N ALA A 64 56.81 -79.94 -23.05
CA ALA A 64 57.20 -79.74 -21.65
C ALA A 64 57.00 -78.27 -21.24
N LYS A 65 56.25 -78.02 -20.16
CA LYS A 65 56.03 -76.68 -19.60
C LYS A 65 57.13 -76.37 -18.59
N SER A 66 57.67 -75.14 -18.61
CA SER A 66 58.65 -74.70 -17.62
C SER A 66 58.03 -74.69 -16.22
N MET A 67 58.74 -75.25 -15.23
CA MET A 67 58.33 -75.19 -13.82
C MET A 67 58.78 -73.91 -13.11
N LYS A 68 59.50 -72.99 -13.79
CA LYS A 68 59.78 -71.68 -13.22
C LYS A 68 58.46 -70.89 -13.12
N PRO A 69 58.06 -70.40 -11.94
CA PRO A 69 56.88 -69.56 -11.84
C PRO A 69 57.07 -68.30 -12.70
N PRO A 70 56.01 -67.76 -13.33
CA PRO A 70 56.08 -66.48 -14.02
C PRO A 70 56.50 -65.39 -13.01
N PRO A 71 57.22 -64.34 -13.44
CA PRO A 71 57.75 -63.34 -12.53
C PRO A 71 56.61 -62.68 -11.75
N THR A 72 56.62 -62.87 -10.43
CA THR A 72 55.61 -62.34 -9.53
C THR A 72 55.72 -60.82 -9.50
N ARG A 73 54.97 -60.15 -10.38
CA ARG A 73 54.55 -58.77 -10.08
C ARG A 73 53.81 -58.86 -8.75
N ILE A 74 54.34 -58.20 -7.73
CA ILE A 74 53.56 -57.79 -6.55
C ILE A 74 52.64 -56.67 -7.06
N GLY A 75 51.67 -57.05 -7.90
CA GLY A 75 50.62 -56.17 -8.36
C GLY A 75 49.84 -55.73 -7.14
N ASN A 76 49.63 -54.43 -7.01
CA ASN A 76 49.01 -53.79 -5.85
C ASN A 76 47.88 -54.66 -5.30
N GLN A 77 48.07 -55.27 -4.12
CA GLN A 77 47.00 -55.95 -3.39
C GLN A 77 46.08 -54.91 -2.74
N SER A 78 45.53 -54.07 -3.60
CA SER A 78 44.37 -53.23 -3.38
C SER A 78 43.13 -54.11 -3.42
N GLU A 79 43.06 -55.08 -2.51
CA GLU A 79 41.75 -55.30 -1.90
C GLU A 79 41.31 -53.94 -1.34
N PRO A 80 40.08 -53.47 -1.65
CA PRO A 80 39.67 -52.13 -1.31
C PRO A 80 39.68 -51.98 0.21
N PHE A 81 40.62 -51.20 0.74
CA PHE A 81 40.82 -51.04 2.18
C PHE A 81 39.51 -50.61 2.85
N VAL A 82 38.92 -51.53 3.62
CA VAL A 82 37.61 -51.36 4.22
C VAL A 82 37.75 -50.41 5.43
N ALA A 83 37.74 -49.11 5.14
CA ALA A 83 38.05 -48.00 6.06
C ALA A 83 36.92 -47.72 7.09
N SER A 84 36.41 -48.78 7.70
CA SER A 84 35.37 -48.83 8.72
C SER A 84 35.98 -49.16 10.08
N SER A 85 36.33 -48.14 10.85
CA SER A 85 36.68 -48.30 12.26
C SER A 85 35.48 -48.83 13.06
N THR A 86 35.74 -49.46 14.21
CA THR A 86 34.70 -49.88 15.17
C THR A 86 33.73 -48.74 15.46
N GLN A 87 34.23 -47.53 15.72
CA GLN A 87 33.42 -46.33 15.92
C GLN A 87 32.41 -46.04 14.80
N LYS A 88 32.71 -46.36 13.53
CA LYS A 88 31.75 -46.21 12.41
C LYS A 88 30.66 -47.30 12.40
N TYR A 89 30.92 -48.48 12.96
CA TYR A 89 29.93 -49.56 13.12
C TYR A 89 29.08 -49.37 14.39
N ASP A 90 29.70 -48.96 15.50
CA ASP A 90 29.04 -48.86 16.81
C ASP A 90 28.09 -47.66 16.92
N PHE A 91 28.46 -46.54 16.29
CA PHE A 91 27.76 -45.25 16.34
C PHE A 91 27.00 -44.91 15.04
N VAL A 92 26.38 -45.92 14.42
CA VAL A 92 25.39 -45.71 13.33
C VAL A 92 24.10 -45.07 13.88
N GLU A 93 23.43 -44.25 13.07
CA GLU A 93 22.13 -43.64 13.42
C GLU A 93 21.07 -44.72 13.71
N LYS A 94 20.67 -44.83 14.98
CA LYS A 94 19.61 -45.74 15.43
C LYS A 94 18.26 -45.02 15.37
N LYS A 95 17.35 -45.50 14.53
CA LYS A 95 15.98 -44.98 14.44
C LYS A 95 15.21 -45.29 15.72
N VAL A 96 15.15 -44.32 16.63
CA VAL A 96 14.37 -44.42 17.87
C VAL A 96 12.91 -44.05 17.59
N GLU A 97 12.02 -45.03 17.66
CA GLU A 97 10.58 -44.77 17.64
C GLU A 97 10.16 -44.02 18.91
N ARG A 98 9.32 -42.98 18.77
CA ARG A 98 8.75 -42.28 19.93
C ARG A 98 7.73 -43.19 20.59
N SER A 99 7.91 -43.47 21.89
CA SER A 99 6.93 -44.18 22.69
C SER A 99 5.57 -43.49 22.62
N LYS A 100 4.51 -44.27 22.36
CA LYS A 100 3.14 -43.74 22.32
C LYS A 100 2.76 -43.29 23.73
N ALA A 101 2.39 -42.02 23.87
CA ALA A 101 2.08 -41.44 25.18
C ALA A 101 0.88 -42.16 25.82
N PHE A 102 1.15 -42.96 26.85
CA PHE A 102 0.12 -43.65 27.61
C PHE A 102 -0.66 -42.63 28.45
N LYS A 103 -1.77 -42.15 27.89
CA LYS A 103 -2.75 -41.34 28.60
C LYS A 103 -3.83 -42.29 29.11
N PRO A 104 -3.92 -42.56 30.43
CA PRO A 104 -5.04 -43.34 30.95
C PRO A 104 -6.35 -42.62 30.60
N ARG A 105 -7.32 -43.37 30.09
CA ARG A 105 -8.62 -42.80 29.71
C ARG A 105 -9.32 -42.34 30.98
N SER A 106 -9.50 -41.03 31.15
CA SER A 106 -10.22 -40.48 32.31
C SER A 106 -11.62 -41.09 32.37
N SER A 107 -11.91 -41.78 33.46
CA SER A 107 -13.20 -42.41 33.75
C SER A 107 -14.16 -41.48 34.49
N TYR A 108 -13.91 -40.16 34.44
CA TYR A 108 -14.73 -39.16 35.11
C TYR A 108 -16.13 -39.11 34.48
N GLN A 109 -17.09 -39.73 35.16
CA GLN A 109 -18.51 -39.56 34.91
C GLN A 109 -18.96 -38.26 35.56
N ARG A 110 -19.72 -37.44 34.83
CA ARG A 110 -20.45 -36.32 35.43
C ARG A 110 -21.67 -36.87 36.16
N ILE A 111 -21.91 -36.36 37.37
CA ILE A 111 -23.15 -36.59 38.09
C ILE A 111 -24.11 -35.50 37.61
N ASP A 112 -24.88 -35.80 36.56
CA ASP A 112 -25.89 -34.90 35.99
C ASP A 112 -27.23 -35.02 36.74
N GLU A 113 -27.18 -35.32 38.04
CA GLU A 113 -28.35 -35.44 38.92
C GLU A 113 -28.80 -34.04 39.42
N PRO A 114 -30.11 -33.71 39.39
CA PRO A 114 -30.59 -32.42 39.88
C PRO A 114 -30.32 -32.24 41.39
N LEU A 115 -29.71 -31.11 41.75
CA LEU A 115 -29.53 -30.73 43.15
C LEU A 115 -30.89 -30.46 43.80
N ASP A 116 -31.25 -31.22 44.84
CA ASP A 116 -32.37 -30.87 45.72
C ASP A 116 -31.99 -29.63 46.58
N ALA A 117 -32.30 -28.47 46.03
CA ALA A 117 -31.99 -27.16 46.61
C ALA A 117 -33.07 -26.65 47.59
N LEU A 118 -34.03 -27.50 47.98
CA LEU A 118 -35.12 -27.12 48.88
C LEU A 118 -34.71 -27.25 50.35
N SER A 119 -34.36 -26.13 50.97
CA SER A 119 -34.15 -26.10 52.42
C SER A 119 -35.44 -26.46 53.18
N VAL A 120 -35.30 -27.19 54.29
CA VAL A 120 -36.41 -27.59 55.18
C VAL A 120 -37.32 -26.41 55.56
N SER A 121 -36.74 -25.21 55.70
CA SER A 121 -37.47 -23.96 55.92
C SER A 121 -38.37 -23.54 54.75
N LYS A 122 -37.93 -23.68 53.50
CA LYS A 122 -38.73 -23.37 52.30
C LYS A 122 -39.79 -24.43 52.03
N ALA A 123 -39.49 -25.70 52.32
CA ALA A 123 -40.44 -26.81 52.16
C ALA A 123 -41.60 -26.70 53.17
N ASN A 124 -41.31 -26.34 54.44
CA ASN A 124 -42.30 -26.37 55.51
C ASN A 124 -43.02 -25.03 55.77
N TYR A 125 -42.48 -23.89 55.30
CA TYR A 125 -43.02 -22.56 55.59
C TYR A 125 -43.67 -21.90 54.37
N ILE A 126 -44.76 -22.51 53.91
CA ILE A 126 -45.57 -22.08 52.76
C ILE A 126 -46.70 -21.15 53.26
N PRO A 127 -47.02 -20.03 52.55
CA PRO A 127 -48.12 -19.16 52.94
C PRO A 127 -49.48 -19.87 52.87
N LEU A 128 -50.27 -19.75 53.95
CA LEU A 128 -51.61 -20.32 54.07
C LEU A 128 -52.68 -19.26 53.79
N GLU A 129 -53.67 -19.58 52.94
CA GLU A 129 -54.79 -18.68 52.64
C GLU A 129 -55.81 -18.62 53.79
N LEU A 130 -55.63 -17.66 54.70
CA LEU A 130 -56.59 -17.41 55.77
C LEU A 130 -57.83 -16.63 55.28
N ASN A 131 -58.92 -17.34 55.11
CA ASN A 131 -60.24 -16.74 54.91
C ASN A 131 -60.65 -15.91 56.14
N ARG A 132 -60.93 -14.61 55.93
CA ARG A 132 -61.40 -13.71 57.01
C ARG A 132 -62.75 -14.18 57.55
N SER A 133 -62.84 -14.34 58.88
CA SER A 133 -64.07 -14.77 59.54
C SER A 133 -65.21 -13.74 59.36
N LYS A 134 -66.43 -14.23 59.19
CA LYS A 134 -67.61 -13.37 59.01
C LYS A 134 -67.98 -12.73 60.35
N MET A 135 -67.82 -11.41 60.45
CA MET A 135 -68.16 -10.63 61.64
C MET A 135 -69.68 -10.66 61.91
N VAL A 136 -70.09 -11.44 62.92
CA VAL A 136 -71.49 -11.49 63.38
C VAL A 136 -71.75 -10.34 64.36
N LYS A 137 -72.39 -9.27 63.89
CA LYS A 137 -72.88 -8.19 64.76
C LYS A 137 -74.26 -8.54 65.33
N PRO A 138 -74.55 -8.30 66.62
CA PRO A 138 -75.89 -8.47 67.17
C PRO A 138 -76.87 -7.46 66.55
N LYS A 139 -78.13 -7.88 66.34
CA LYS A 139 -79.18 -7.01 65.80
C LYS A 139 -79.62 -5.97 66.84
N SER A 140 -79.14 -4.74 66.69
CA SER A 140 -79.60 -3.60 67.49
C SER A 140 -81.08 -3.34 67.25
N ARG A 141 -81.87 -3.18 68.32
CA ARG A 141 -83.29 -2.81 68.27
C ARG A 141 -83.47 -1.34 68.66
N GLN A 142 -83.06 -0.43 67.78
CA GLN A 142 -83.31 1.00 67.97
C GLN A 142 -84.81 1.28 67.90
N ARG A 143 -85.36 1.95 68.93
CA ARG A 143 -86.71 2.53 68.85
C ARG A 143 -86.60 3.88 68.15
N ILE A 144 -87.05 3.93 66.90
CA ILE A 144 -87.16 5.17 66.11
C ILE A 144 -88.60 5.67 66.26
N SER A 145 -88.77 6.93 66.63
CA SER A 145 -90.05 7.63 66.68
C SER A 145 -90.26 8.42 65.39
N ASN A 146 -91.35 8.17 64.67
CA ASN A 146 -91.69 8.89 63.43
C ASN A 146 -92.40 10.24 63.67
N ALA A 147 -92.23 10.84 64.85
CA ALA A 147 -92.72 12.18 65.11
C ALA A 147 -91.83 13.21 64.38
N PRO A 148 -92.39 14.29 63.82
CA PRO A 148 -91.56 15.40 63.33
C PRO A 148 -90.76 16.01 64.48
N PHE A 149 -89.57 16.49 64.17
CA PHE A 149 -88.70 17.20 65.11
C PHE A 149 -88.65 18.67 64.70
N GLU A 150 -89.11 19.55 65.59
CA GLU A 150 -89.14 21.01 65.39
C GLU A 150 -87.71 21.58 65.58
N ASP A 151 -86.96 21.63 64.48
CA ASP A 151 -85.53 22.02 64.40
C ASP A 151 -85.31 23.53 64.14
N ASP A 152 -86.38 24.31 64.12
CA ASP A 152 -86.35 25.76 63.89
C ASP A 152 -86.16 26.54 65.20
N THR A 153 -84.87 26.74 65.53
CA THR A 153 -84.44 27.61 66.63
C THR A 153 -84.53 29.10 66.27
N GLU A 154 -84.72 29.96 67.27
CA GLU A 154 -84.80 31.42 67.10
C GLU A 154 -83.59 32.02 66.36
N GLN A 155 -82.40 31.44 66.53
CA GLN A 155 -81.19 31.87 65.83
C GLN A 155 -81.29 31.60 64.32
N ARG A 156 -81.86 30.44 63.94
CA ARG A 156 -82.00 29.99 62.55
C ARG A 156 -83.06 30.76 61.79
N SER A 157 -84.17 31.12 62.44
CA SER A 157 -85.21 31.96 61.83
C SER A 157 -84.78 33.42 61.69
N ASN A 158 -84.14 34.01 62.71
CA ASN A 158 -83.80 35.44 62.73
C ASN A 158 -82.53 35.80 61.91
N PHE A 159 -81.55 34.89 61.78
CA PHE A 159 -80.25 35.16 61.15
C PHE A 159 -80.05 34.42 59.82
N SER A 160 -81.05 34.48 58.94
CA SER A 160 -80.95 34.02 57.56
C SER A 160 -80.11 34.98 56.68
N ALA A 161 -79.53 34.45 55.59
CA ALA A 161 -78.69 35.21 54.68
C ALA A 161 -79.52 36.21 53.84
N LYS A 162 -79.47 37.49 54.22
CA LYS A 162 -80.19 38.57 53.53
C LYS A 162 -79.47 38.97 52.23
N ARG A 163 -80.24 39.24 51.18
CA ARG A 163 -79.71 39.75 49.90
C ARG A 163 -79.13 41.15 50.12
N VAL A 164 -77.83 41.31 49.87
CA VAL A 164 -77.14 42.60 49.85
C VAL A 164 -77.08 43.11 48.42
N GLU A 165 -77.41 44.38 48.20
CA GLU A 165 -77.29 45.02 46.89
C GLU A 165 -75.86 45.52 46.67
N VAL A 166 -75.30 45.26 45.50
CA VAL A 166 -73.92 45.62 45.17
C VAL A 166 -73.87 47.08 44.69
N VAL A 167 -73.44 47.97 45.59
CA VAL A 167 -73.23 49.39 45.26
C VAL A 167 -72.05 49.52 44.30
N VAL A 168 -72.33 49.81 43.03
CA VAL A 168 -71.30 50.07 42.02
C VAL A 168 -70.77 51.50 42.19
N ALA A 169 -69.46 51.62 42.47
CA ALA A 169 -68.82 52.92 42.62
C ALA A 169 -68.69 53.63 41.26
N HIS A 170 -69.55 54.62 41.01
CA HIS A 170 -69.47 55.49 39.82
C HIS A 170 -68.18 56.34 39.84
N ARG A 171 -67.14 55.84 39.16
CA ARG A 171 -65.93 56.60 38.83
C ARG A 171 -66.10 57.19 37.42
N PRO A 172 -65.75 58.46 37.18
CA PRO A 172 -65.74 59.01 35.82
C PRO A 172 -64.72 58.27 34.95
N HIS A 173 -65.07 58.01 33.69
CA HIS A 173 -64.16 57.34 32.76
C HIS A 173 -63.07 58.32 32.29
N THR A 174 -61.89 58.21 32.88
CA THR A 174 -60.73 59.06 32.53
C THR A 174 -59.99 58.48 31.33
N GLU A 175 -60.41 58.85 30.13
CA GLU A 175 -59.65 58.58 28.91
C GLU A 175 -58.25 59.24 28.97
N TYR A 176 -57.19 58.45 28.75
CA TYR A 176 -55.82 58.96 28.75
C TYR A 176 -55.55 59.71 27.44
N LYS A 177 -55.45 61.05 27.53
CA LYS A 177 -55.11 61.91 26.40
C LYS A 177 -53.61 62.13 26.34
N LEU A 178 -52.95 61.58 25.33
CA LEU A 178 -51.58 61.96 24.98
C LEU A 178 -51.58 63.44 24.57
N THR A 179 -50.67 64.23 25.13
CA THR A 179 -50.43 65.61 24.68
C THR A 179 -49.68 65.61 23.35
N PRO A 180 -50.26 66.11 22.25
CA PRO A 180 -49.55 66.21 20.98
C PRO A 180 -48.53 67.36 21.04
N GLY A 181 -47.24 67.02 21.03
CA GLY A 181 -46.14 67.98 20.99
C GLY A 181 -44.87 67.35 20.44
N PRO A 182 -43.99 68.13 19.78
CA PRO A 182 -42.70 67.63 19.32
C PRO A 182 -41.83 67.25 20.52
N THR A 183 -41.39 66.00 20.60
CA THR A 183 -40.53 65.51 21.68
C THR A 183 -39.06 65.85 21.39
N GLU A 184 -38.41 66.51 22.35
CA GLU A 184 -36.98 66.83 22.26
C GLU A 184 -36.13 65.56 22.45
N THR A 185 -35.92 64.84 21.35
CA THR A 185 -35.21 63.55 21.28
C THR A 185 -33.71 63.68 21.01
N ASN A 186 -33.21 64.91 20.81
CA ASN A 186 -31.82 65.18 20.48
C ASN A 186 -30.93 65.12 21.74
N THR A 187 -30.07 64.10 21.83
CA THR A 187 -29.09 64.02 22.91
C THR A 187 -27.98 65.08 22.75
N THR A 188 -27.36 65.49 23.86
CA THR A 188 -26.19 66.37 23.85
C THR A 188 -25.04 65.81 23.00
N TYR A 189 -24.89 64.49 22.95
CA TYR A 189 -23.94 63.81 22.07
C TYR A 189 -24.25 64.05 20.59
N SER A 190 -25.50 63.81 20.15
CA SER A 190 -25.94 64.03 18.77
C SER A 190 -25.87 65.50 18.33
N LEU A 191 -25.95 66.43 19.28
CA LEU A 191 -25.81 67.87 19.02
C LEU A 191 -24.34 68.29 18.88
N GLY A 192 -23.45 67.77 19.74
CA GLY A 192 -22.04 68.14 19.80
C GLY A 192 -21.12 67.42 18.83
N TYR A 193 -21.36 66.14 18.52
CA TYR A 193 -20.49 65.33 17.66
C TYR A 193 -21.05 65.23 16.23
N LYS A 194 -20.67 66.19 15.38
CA LYS A 194 -21.05 66.24 13.96
C LYS A 194 -19.80 66.11 13.06
N PRO A 195 -19.88 65.40 11.92
CA PRO A 195 -18.72 65.19 11.04
C PRO A 195 -18.32 66.50 10.35
N LEU A 196 -17.16 67.04 10.74
CA LEU A 196 -16.56 68.21 10.11
C LEU A 196 -15.72 67.80 8.89
N LYS A 197 -15.81 68.56 7.80
CA LYS A 197 -14.95 68.40 6.62
C LYS A 197 -13.71 69.28 6.80
N GLY A 198 -12.56 68.66 7.04
CA GLY A 198 -11.27 69.36 7.06
C GLY A 198 -10.77 69.68 5.65
N GLU A 199 -10.15 70.84 5.46
CA GLU A 199 -9.55 71.23 4.18
C GLU A 199 -8.21 70.52 3.93
N ARG A 200 -7.94 70.17 2.67
CA ARG A 200 -6.70 69.50 2.28
C ARG A 200 -5.58 70.53 2.10
N GLN A 201 -4.68 70.60 3.07
CA GLN A 201 -3.42 71.35 2.98
C GLN A 201 -2.65 71.01 1.70
N GLN A 202 -2.11 72.02 1.02
CA GLN A 202 -1.28 71.82 -0.17
C GLN A 202 0.17 71.48 0.19
N ALA A 203 0.85 70.73 -0.67
CA ALA A 203 2.23 70.32 -0.45
C ALA A 203 3.21 71.44 -0.83
N PHE A 204 3.92 71.99 0.15
CA PHE A 204 5.00 72.95 -0.08
C PHE A 204 6.17 72.25 -0.80
N ARG A 205 6.60 72.79 -1.94
CA ARG A 205 7.74 72.29 -2.73
C ARG A 205 8.67 73.47 -3.07
N PRO A 206 9.98 73.39 -2.76
CA PRO A 206 10.91 74.44 -3.15
C PRO A 206 11.09 74.49 -4.69
N PRO A 207 11.37 75.66 -5.27
CA PRO A 207 11.56 75.81 -6.72
C PRO A 207 12.86 75.13 -7.18
N VAL A 208 12.80 74.39 -8.28
CA VAL A 208 13.95 73.73 -8.89
C VAL A 208 14.61 74.67 -9.89
N ALA A 209 15.80 75.18 -9.56
CA ALA A 209 16.61 75.97 -10.50
C ALA A 209 17.15 75.08 -11.63
N ARG A 210 16.93 75.49 -12.88
CA ARG A 210 17.41 74.77 -14.08
C ARG A 210 18.67 75.44 -14.63
N ASN A 211 19.83 74.97 -14.19
CA ASN A 211 21.11 75.41 -14.74
C ASN A 211 21.26 74.87 -16.17
N ALA A 212 21.32 75.76 -17.16
CA ALA A 212 21.62 75.44 -18.54
C ALA A 212 22.99 76.03 -18.91
N PRO A 213 23.87 75.30 -19.63
CA PRO A 213 25.13 75.85 -20.12
C PRO A 213 24.87 76.82 -21.27
N GLU A 214 25.58 77.95 -21.28
CA GLU A 214 25.48 78.96 -22.33
C GLU A 214 26.47 78.67 -23.48
N GLY A 215 25.95 78.69 -24.71
CA GLY A 215 26.74 78.45 -25.93
C GLY A 215 25.83 78.17 -27.13
N ILE A 216 26.25 78.60 -28.33
CA ILE A 216 25.53 78.34 -29.58
C ILE A 216 26.16 77.12 -30.27
N PHE A 217 25.33 76.18 -30.71
CA PHE A 217 25.77 74.96 -31.39
C PHE A 217 25.70 75.13 -32.91
N GLU A 218 26.85 75.27 -33.57
CA GLU A 218 27.00 75.43 -35.03
C GLU A 218 26.81 74.10 -35.78
N GLY A 219 25.70 73.40 -35.53
CA GLY A 219 25.44 71.99 -35.81
C GLY A 219 25.29 71.56 -37.28
N THR A 220 26.09 72.11 -38.19
CA THR A 220 26.19 71.66 -39.58
C THR A 220 27.11 70.44 -39.68
N THR A 221 26.73 69.44 -40.47
CA THR A 221 27.55 68.23 -40.73
C THR A 221 27.93 68.17 -42.20
N THR A 222 29.12 67.64 -42.51
CA THR A 222 29.62 67.53 -43.90
C THR A 222 28.65 66.77 -44.81
N ASN A 223 28.05 65.68 -44.34
CA ASN A 223 27.05 64.93 -45.12
C ASN A 223 25.87 65.81 -45.59
N ALA A 224 25.38 66.72 -44.74
CA ALA A 224 24.31 67.65 -45.08
C ALA A 224 24.74 68.78 -46.04
N ALA A 225 26.04 69.08 -46.13
CA ALA A 225 26.61 70.01 -47.11
C ALA A 225 26.87 69.32 -48.47
N ASP A 226 27.33 68.07 -48.45
CA ASP A 226 27.81 67.36 -49.64
C ASP A 226 26.68 66.72 -50.49
N PHE A 227 25.64 66.18 -49.85
CA PHE A 227 24.61 65.36 -50.50
C PHE A 227 23.34 66.13 -50.93
N VAL A 228 23.53 67.19 -51.72
CA VAL A 228 22.44 68.01 -52.27
C VAL A 228 21.81 67.31 -53.51
N PRO A 229 20.47 67.24 -53.65
CA PRO A 229 19.80 66.51 -54.73
C PRO A 229 20.10 67.09 -56.13
N LYS A 230 20.43 66.20 -57.07
CA LYS A 230 20.79 66.52 -58.47
C LYS A 230 19.65 66.13 -59.41
N ARG A 231 19.46 66.89 -60.51
CA ARG A 231 18.41 66.61 -61.51
C ARG A 231 18.84 65.51 -62.48
N ASN A 232 18.04 64.45 -62.58
CA ASN A 232 18.20 63.40 -63.58
C ASN A 232 17.70 63.87 -64.96
N LYS A 233 18.26 63.31 -66.04
CA LYS A 233 17.77 63.51 -67.42
C LYS A 233 16.90 62.31 -67.83
N ILE A 234 15.78 62.59 -68.50
CA ILE A 234 14.77 61.60 -68.89
C ILE A 234 15.19 60.90 -70.21
N CYS A 235 14.86 59.61 -70.36
CA CYS A 235 15.21 58.80 -71.52
C CYS A 235 14.15 58.93 -72.63
N PRO A 236 14.54 59.12 -73.91
CA PRO A 236 13.60 59.49 -74.99
C PRO A 236 12.59 58.40 -75.40
N ALA A 237 12.75 57.15 -74.95
CA ALA A 237 11.77 56.08 -75.19
C ALA A 237 10.39 56.39 -74.58
N GLU A 238 10.36 57.18 -73.50
CA GLU A 238 9.13 57.53 -72.77
C GLU A 238 8.16 58.40 -73.61
N TYR A 239 8.68 59.14 -74.61
CA TYR A 239 7.87 60.00 -75.50
C TYR A 239 6.94 59.24 -76.46
N VAL A 240 7.09 57.92 -76.62
CA VAL A 240 6.26 57.12 -77.55
C VAL A 240 4.98 56.61 -76.87
N LEU A 241 5.03 56.34 -75.56
CA LEU A 241 3.91 55.76 -74.81
C LEU A 241 2.78 56.77 -74.56
N SER A 242 3.08 58.08 -74.58
CA SER A 242 2.13 59.15 -74.23
C SER A 242 1.10 59.51 -75.32
N ARG A 243 1.17 58.91 -76.52
CA ARG A 243 0.32 59.29 -77.67
C ARG A 243 -0.89 58.39 -77.96
N ARG A 244 -1.20 57.40 -77.12
CA ARG A 244 -2.33 56.45 -77.33
C ARG A 244 -3.48 56.52 -76.32
N LEU A 245 -3.50 57.53 -75.44
CA LEU A 245 -4.52 57.69 -74.39
C LEU A 245 -5.36 58.97 -74.52
N VAL A 246 -5.79 59.31 -75.75
CA VAL A 246 -6.86 60.29 -76.01
C VAL A 246 -7.70 59.83 -77.19
N ASN A 247 -8.91 59.34 -76.90
CA ASN A 247 -10.16 59.35 -77.68
C ASN A 247 -11.12 58.29 -77.10
#